data_AF-A0FJ24-F1
#
_entry.id   AF-A0FJ24-F1
#
_cell.length_a   1.000
_cell.length_b   1.000
_cell.length_c   1.000
_cell.angle_alpha   90.00
_cell.angle_beta   90.00
_cell.angle_gamma   90.00
#
_symmetry.space_group_name_H-M   'P 1'
#
loop_
_entity.id
_entity.type
_entity.pdbx_description
1 polymer ?
#
loop_
_entity_poly.entity_id
_entity_poly.type
_entity_poly.pdbx_seq_one_letter_code
_entity_poly.pdbx_strand_id
1 'polypeptide(L)' 'YGAMVRMAQDFTLRYPLNDGIGNFGSRDGDGAAAMRYTEARLTPIAELLLS' A
#
# COMPACT_ATOMS: atom_id res chain seq x y z
N TYR A 1 -6.91 -7.79 1.95
CA TYR A 1 -6.71 -6.40 2.42
C TYR A 1 -5.38 -6.20 3.13
N GLY A 2 -5.10 -6.89 4.25
CA GLY A 2 -3.88 -6.64 5.03
C GLY A 2 -2.56 -6.70 4.25
N ALA A 3 -2.42 -7.66 3.32
CA ALA A 3 -1.24 -7.73 2.45
C ALA A 3 -1.12 -6.50 1.52
N MET A 4 -2.22 -6.05 0.92
CA MET A 4 -2.24 -4.87 0.04
C MET A 4 -1.89 -3.59 0.81
N VAL A 5 -2.45 -3.41 2.01
CA VAL A 5 -2.13 -2.28 2.89
C VAL A 5 -0.65 -2.24 3.20
N ARG A 6 -0.06 -3.37 3.60
CA ARG A 6 1.38 -3.43 3.90
C ARG A 6 2.23 -3.13 2.67
N MET A 7 1.82 -3.58 1.49
CA MET A 7 2.54 -3.31 0.24
C MET A 7 2.47 -1.84 -0.22
N ALA A 8 1.55 -1.04 0.33
CA ALA A 8 1.40 0.39 0.04
C ALA A 8 2.10 1.31 1.07
N GLN A 9 2.55 0.77 2.21
CA GLN A 9 3.20 1.54 3.26
C GLN A 9 4.70 1.76 2.97
N ASP A 10 5.08 2.99 2.63
CA ASP A 10 6.47 3.42 2.36
C ASP A 10 7.46 3.18 3.50
N PHE A 11 6.96 3.15 4.74
CA PHE A 11 7.74 2.84 5.93
C PHE A 11 7.94 1.34 6.18
N THR A 12 7.25 0.47 5.45
CA THR A 12 7.41 -0.99 5.59
C THR A 12 8.22 -1.63 4.48
N LEU A 13 8.16 -1.06 3.27
CA LEU A 13 8.90 -1.53 2.10
C LEU A 13 9.75 -0.39 1.54
N ARG A 14 11.02 -0.69 1.25
CA ARG A 14 11.91 0.28 0.59
C ARG A 14 11.40 0.70 -0.79
N TYR A 15 10.78 -0.24 -1.50
CA TYR A 15 10.13 -0.02 -2.80
C TYR A 15 8.70 -0.60 -2.71
N PRO A 16 7.69 0.24 -2.41
CA PRO A 16 6.29 -0.18 -2.38
C PRO A 16 5.86 -0.77 -3.72
N LEU A 17 5.02 -1.81 -3.68
CA LEU A 17 4.49 -2.44 -4.89
C LEU A 17 3.11 -1.91 -5.26
N ASN A 18 2.36 -1.40 -4.29
CA ASN A 18 1.09 -0.72 -4.51
C ASN A 18 1.21 0.78 -4.25
N ASP A 19 0.63 1.58 -5.13
CA ASP A 19 0.40 3.01 -4.96
C ASP A 19 -1.02 3.18 -4.38
N GLY A 20 -1.10 3.64 -3.13
CA GLY A 20 -2.35 3.72 -2.37
C GLY A 20 -2.80 5.16 -2.14
N ILE A 21 -4.09 5.42 -2.29
CA ILE A 21 -4.74 6.71 -1.98
C ILE A 21 -5.75 6.50 -0.83
N GLY A 22 -5.61 7.30 0.23
CA GLY A 22 -6.42 7.21 1.45
C GLY A 22 -5.56 6.94 2.68
N ASN A 23 -6.20 6.57 3.80
CA ASN A 23 -5.48 6.25 5.04
C ASN A 23 -5.02 4.78 5.06
N PHE A 24 -3.72 4.56 4.90
CA PHE A 24 -3.04 3.26 4.94
C PHE A 24 -2.33 2.98 6.28
N GLY A 25 -2.64 3.75 7.32
CA GLY A 25 -2.01 3.68 8.63
C GLY A 25 -0.72 4.48 8.72
N SER A 26 -0.15 4.54 9.93
CA SER A 26 1.04 5.33 10.25
C SER A 26 2.11 4.49 10.97
N ARG A 27 3.34 5.01 11.03
CA ARG A 27 4.40 4.41 11.86
C ARG A 27 4.09 4.47 13.36
N ASP A 28 3.21 5.39 13.75
CA ASP A 28 2.86 5.66 15.14
C ASP A 28 1.79 4.69 15.68
N GLY A 29 1.31 3.78 14.84
CA GLY A 29 0.42 2.68 15.21
C GLY A 29 -1.03 2.87 14.79
N ASP A 30 -1.35 3.93 14.03
CA ASP A 30 -2.69 4.09 13.47
C ASP A 30 -2.99 3.00 12.44
N GLY A 31 -4.15 2.37 12.57
CA GLY A 31 -4.63 1.38 11.61
C GLY A 31 -5.05 2.01 10.28
N ALA A 32 -5.02 1.21 9.22
CA ALA A 32 -5.58 1.61 7.93
C ALA A 32 -7.12 1.74 8.00
N ALA A 33 -7.68 2.60 7.15
CA ALA A 33 -9.12 2.72 6.99
C ALA A 33 -9.75 1.41 6.49
N ALA A 34 -11.07 1.34 6.43
CA ALA A 34 -11.75 0.21 5.79
C ALA A 34 -11.55 0.24 4.26
N MET A 35 -11.54 -0.93 3.61
CA MET A 35 -11.38 -1.10 2.15
C MET A 35 -12.18 -0.13 1.29
N ARG A 36 -13.42 0.17 1.67
CA ARG A 36 -14.33 1.07 0.94
C ARG A 36 -13.93 2.55 0.94
N TYR A 37 -12.88 2.92 1.69
CA TYR A 37 -12.36 4.29 1.79
C TYR A 37 -10.91 4.40 1.29
N THR A 38 -10.40 3.36 0.62
CA THR A 38 -9.03 3.33 0.10
C THR A 38 -9.03 2.86 -1.34
N GLU A 39 -8.24 3.52 -2.17
CA GLU A 39 -7.97 3.10 -3.55
C GLU A 39 -6.52 2.64 -3.67
N ALA A 40 -6.24 1.70 -4.56
CA ALA A 40 -4.89 1.22 -4.81
C ALA A 40 -4.71 0.79 -6.26
N ARG A 41 -3.51 1.00 -6.80
CA ARG A 41 -3.05 0.50 -8.11
C ARG A 41 -1.62 -0.02 -8.02
N LEU A 42 -1.16 -0.73 -9.05
CA LEU A 42 0.23 -1.16 -9.12
C LEU A 42 1.16 0.05 -9.31
N THR A 43 2.32 -0.02 -8.68
CA THR A 43 3.44 0.88 -8.98
C THR A 43 4.15 0.45 -10.27
N PRO A 44 4.87 1.35 -10.97
CA PRO A 44 5.63 0.98 -12.16
C PRO A 44 6.66 -0.13 -11.92
N ILE A 45 7.27 -0.20 -10.72
CA ILE A 45 8.23 -1.26 -10.39
C ILE A 45 7.55 -2.62 -10.22
N ALA A 46 6.29 -2.66 -9.78
CA ALA A 46 5.55 -3.90 -9.63
C ALA A 46 5.21 -4.54 -10.98
N GLU A 47 5.03 -3.74 -12.04
CA GLU A 47 4.79 -4.25 -13.39
C GLU A 47 5.97 -5.07 -13.92
N LEU A 48 7.21 -4.73 -13.54
CA LEU A 48 8.42 -5.49 -13.89
C LEU A 48 8.47 -6.89 -13.26
N LEU A 49 7.68 -7.16 -12.22
CA LEU A 49 7.62 -8.47 -11.56
C LEU A 49 6.57 -9.41 -12.18
N LEU A 50 5.73 -8.89 -13.07
CA LEU A 50 4.60 -9.61 -13.66
C LEU A 50 4.82 -9.96 -15.14
N SER A 51 6.00 -9.64 -15.68
CA SER A 51 6.45 -10.00 -17.03
C SER A 51 6.94 -11.44 -17.11
#